data_AF-A0A0D2J3F2-F1
#
_entry.id   AF-A0A0D2J3F2-F1
#
_cell.length_a   1.000
_cell.length_b   1.000
_cell.length_c   1.000
_cell.angle_alpha   90.00
_cell.angle_beta   90.00
_cell.angle_gamma   90.00
#
_symmetry.space_group_name_H-M   'P 1'
#
loop_
_entity.id
_entity.type
_entity.pdbx_description
1 polymer ?
#
loop_
_entity_poly.entity_id
_entity_poly.type
_entity_poly.pdbx_seq_one_letter_code
_entity_poly.pdbx_strand_id
1 'polypeptide(L)'
;MFFGVLAFVIKGADPAQAACVHNKAHYSISVNFRRGNIGGNNWTIYVGEHQCCPGEGGKVYVRLMGAHAGKEIDNHECRVDVGAHGWVTVYQYGKHITVKSRYKDGSDRMECSFTIVGD
;
A
#
# COMPACT_ATOMS: atom_id res chain seq x y z
N MET A 1 -35.14 31.64 -22.36
CA MET A 1 -34.50 31.07 -21.16
C MET A 1 -34.20 29.61 -21.42
N PHE A 2 -32.94 29.22 -21.55
CA PHE A 2 -32.48 27.84 -21.36
C PHE A 2 -31.04 27.94 -20.84
N PHE A 3 -30.85 27.76 -19.54
CA PHE A 3 -29.53 27.58 -18.96
C PHE A 3 -29.13 26.12 -19.21
N GLY A 4 -28.23 25.89 -20.17
CA GLY A 4 -27.61 24.60 -20.39
C GLY A 4 -26.71 24.28 -19.21
N VAL A 5 -27.13 23.35 -18.35
CA VAL A 5 -26.27 22.79 -17.32
C VAL A 5 -25.30 21.85 -18.02
N LEU A 6 -24.05 22.30 -18.16
CA LEU A 6 -22.93 21.48 -18.59
C LEU A 6 -22.66 20.48 -17.46
N ALA A 7 -23.26 19.29 -17.54
CA ALA A 7 -23.00 18.21 -16.60
C ALA A 7 -21.57 17.71 -16.81
N PHE A 8 -20.64 18.18 -15.96
CA PHE A 8 -19.36 17.51 -15.76
C PHE A 8 -19.67 16.12 -15.20
N VAL A 9 -19.65 15.10 -16.06
CA VAL A 9 -19.60 13.71 -15.62
C VAL A 9 -18.20 13.50 -15.06
N ILE A 10 -18.01 13.81 -13.78
CA ILE A 10 -16.93 13.22 -13.01
C ILE A 10 -17.24 11.74 -13.04
N LYS A 11 -16.53 10.99 -13.88
CA LYS A 11 -16.54 9.53 -13.87
C LYS A 11 -15.90 9.15 -12.53
N GLY A 12 -16.68 9.20 -11.46
CA GLY A 12 -16.30 8.68 -10.16
C GLY A 12 -15.86 7.26 -10.43
N ALA A 13 -14.58 6.97 -10.16
CA ALA A 13 -14.11 5.60 -10.17
C ALA A 13 -15.11 4.82 -9.35
N ASP A 14 -15.72 3.80 -9.96
CA ASP A 14 -16.65 2.91 -9.28
C ASP A 14 -16.01 2.58 -7.93
N PRO A 15 -16.66 2.79 -6.76
CA PRO A 15 -16.11 2.42 -5.45
C PRO A 15 -15.88 0.90 -5.33
N ALA A 16 -15.97 0.18 -6.44
CA ALA A 16 -16.43 -1.18 -6.51
C ALA A 16 -15.35 -2.23 -6.36
N GLN A 17 -14.03 -1.96 -6.45
CA GLN A 17 -12.94 -2.93 -6.19
C GLN A 17 -11.59 -2.22 -5.98
N ALA A 18 -11.32 -1.61 -4.81
CA ALA A 18 -10.03 -0.96 -4.57
C ALA A 18 -9.16 -1.77 -3.59
N ALA A 19 -7.90 -2.01 -3.94
CA ALA A 19 -6.90 -2.56 -3.02
C ALA A 19 -6.05 -1.42 -2.44
N CYS A 20 -5.95 -1.35 -1.11
CA CYS A 20 -5.30 -0.24 -0.43
C CYS A 20 -4.03 -0.66 0.30
N VAL A 21 -3.06 0.26 0.41
CA VAL A 21 -1.85 0.08 1.23
C VAL A 21 -1.85 1.18 2.28
N HIS A 22 -1.88 0.78 3.55
CA HIS A 22 -1.91 1.66 4.71
C HIS A 22 -0.56 1.66 5.40
N ASN A 23 0.01 2.85 5.63
CA ASN A 23 1.23 2.99 6.39
C ASN A 23 0.91 3.35 7.85
N LYS A 24 1.01 2.36 8.74
CA LYS A 24 0.92 2.53 10.20
C LYS A 24 2.28 2.35 10.88
N ALA A 25 3.37 2.36 10.12
CA ALA A 25 4.72 2.38 10.67
C ALA A 25 5.11 3.81 11.07
N HIS A 26 6.23 3.96 11.77
CA HIS A 26 6.76 5.27 12.16
C HIS A 26 7.63 5.92 11.07
N TYR A 27 7.74 5.27 9.90
CA TYR A 27 8.55 5.74 8.77
C TYR A 27 7.75 5.74 7.47
N SER A 28 8.16 6.60 6.54
CA SER A 28 7.64 6.59 5.18
C SER A 28 8.06 5.31 4.45
N ILE A 29 7.19 4.83 3.57
CA ILE A 29 7.42 3.61 2.79
C ILE A 29 7.33 3.89 1.29
N SER A 30 8.15 3.18 0.51
CA SER A 30 8.04 3.08 -0.93
C SER A 30 7.24 1.84 -1.25
N VAL A 31 6.24 2.01 -2.09
CA VAL A 31 5.34 0.94 -2.52
C VAL A 31 5.40 0.84 -4.03
N ASN A 32 5.85 -0.30 -4.54
CA ASN A 32 5.62 -0.69 -5.93
C ASN A 32 4.42 -1.64 -5.94
N PHE A 33 3.27 -1.16 -6.40
CA PHE A 33 2.05 -1.97 -6.56
C PHE A 33 1.96 -2.45 -8.00
N ARG A 34 2.05 -3.75 -8.25
CA ARG A 34 1.87 -4.35 -9.58
C ARG A 34 0.49 -4.98 -9.71
N ARG A 35 -0.38 -4.38 -10.52
CA ARG A 35 -1.73 -4.87 -10.80
C ARG A 35 -1.73 -5.80 -12.02
N GLY A 36 -1.59 -7.11 -11.80
CA GLY A 36 -1.72 -8.12 -12.87
C GLY A 36 -1.10 -7.68 -14.21
N ASN A 37 -1.93 -7.64 -15.27
CA ASN A 37 -1.54 -7.24 -16.64
C ASN A 37 -1.79 -5.74 -16.96
N ILE A 38 -2.23 -4.91 -16.01
CA ILE A 38 -2.72 -3.54 -16.25
C ILE A 38 -1.70 -2.46 -15.78
N GLY A 39 -0.44 -2.86 -15.60
CA GLY A 39 0.64 -1.98 -15.16
C GLY A 39 0.75 -1.81 -13.64
N GLY A 40 1.69 -0.98 -13.19
CA GLY A 40 1.98 -0.77 -11.77
C GLY A 40 1.96 0.70 -11.35
N ASN A 41 1.88 0.92 -10.05
CA ASN A 41 2.01 2.24 -9.44
C ASN A 41 3.21 2.25 -8.50
N ASN A 42 3.93 3.36 -8.48
CA ASN A 42 4.96 3.63 -7.50
C ASN A 42 4.45 4.74 -6.59
N TRP A 43 4.39 4.48 -5.30
CA TRP A 43 3.96 5.44 -4.30
C TRP A 43 5.02 5.61 -3.24
N THR A 44 5.12 6.83 -2.75
CA THR A 44 5.62 7.11 -1.41
C THR A 44 4.39 7.28 -0.53
N ILE A 45 4.31 6.52 0.56
CA ILE A 45 3.21 6.64 1.53
C ILE A 45 3.81 7.14 2.83
N TYR A 46 3.45 8.35 3.24
CA TYR A 46 3.93 8.94 4.49
C TYR A 46 3.24 8.29 5.70
N VAL A 47 3.75 8.59 6.90
CA VAL A 47 3.25 8.04 8.15
C VAL A 47 1.77 8.40 8.34
N GLY A 48 0.93 7.39 8.60
CA GLY A 48 -0.50 7.55 8.79
C GLY A 48 -1.32 7.65 7.50
N GLU A 49 -0.67 7.73 6.34
CA GLU A 49 -1.35 7.81 5.05
C GLU A 49 -1.69 6.44 4.46
N HIS A 50 -2.47 6.47 3.38
CA HIS A 50 -2.75 5.30 2.57
C HIS A 50 -2.90 5.67 1.10
N GLN A 51 -2.67 4.70 0.23
CA GLN A 51 -2.92 4.81 -1.21
C GLN A 51 -3.74 3.61 -1.66
N CYS A 52 -4.71 3.86 -2.54
CA CYS A 52 -5.58 2.82 -3.06
C CYS A 52 -5.45 2.72 -4.56
N CYS A 53 -5.43 1.49 -5.05
CA CYS A 53 -5.52 1.21 -6.47
C CYS A 53 -6.87 0.62 -6.84
N PRO A 54 -7.58 1.19 -7.83
CA PRO A 54 -8.72 0.51 -8.44
C PRO A 54 -8.25 -0.77 -9.16
N GLY A 55 -9.01 -1.86 -9.01
CA GLY A 55 -8.86 -3.12 -9.76
C GLY A 55 -8.78 -4.40 -8.93
N GLU A 56 -8.36 -5.48 -9.59
CA GLU A 56 -8.48 -6.90 -9.17
C GLU A 56 -7.48 -7.35 -8.07
N GLY A 57 -6.78 -6.41 -7.42
CA GLY A 57 -5.65 -6.72 -6.54
C GLY A 57 -4.32 -6.88 -7.30
N GLY A 58 -3.33 -7.48 -6.66
CA GLY A 58 -2.00 -7.64 -7.27
C GLY A 58 -0.90 -7.95 -6.27
N LYS A 59 0.33 -7.61 -6.66
CA LYS A 59 1.54 -7.80 -5.84
C LYS A 59 2.00 -6.46 -5.29
N VAL A 60 2.17 -6.37 -3.99
CA VAL A 60 2.63 -5.17 -3.29
C VAL A 60 4.04 -5.42 -2.80
N TYR A 61 4.96 -4.58 -3.25
CA TYR A 61 6.35 -4.58 -2.83
C TYR A 61 6.56 -3.34 -1.97
N VAL A 62 6.92 -3.54 -0.71
CA VAL A 62 7.12 -2.48 0.28
C VAL A 62 8.61 -2.40 0.61
N ARG A 63 9.15 -1.19 0.55
CA ARG A 63 10.50 -0.86 1.03
C ARG A 63 10.40 0.31 1.98
N LEU A 64 11.30 0.43 2.95
CA LEU A 64 11.40 1.66 3.72
C LEU A 64 12.03 2.76 2.88
N MET A 65 11.48 3.97 2.94
CA MET A 65 12.08 5.14 2.30
C MET A 65 12.94 5.92 3.27
N GLY A 66 14.12 6.27 2.77
CA GLY A 66 14.95 7.30 3.38
C GLY A 66 15.88 6.74 4.44
N ALA A 67 17.14 7.10 4.27
CA ALA A 67 18.14 7.09 5.32
C ALA A 67 17.63 7.86 6.55
N HIS A 68 17.19 7.13 7.58
CA HIS A 68 17.15 7.55 8.97
C HIS A 68 17.52 6.31 9.80
N ALA A 69 18.74 6.11 10.31
CA ALA A 69 19.91 6.97 10.42
C ALA A 69 21.17 6.08 10.56
N GLY A 70 21.84 5.71 9.46
CA GLY A 70 22.98 4.78 9.53
C GLY A 70 22.62 3.36 10.00
N LYS A 71 21.33 3.01 10.01
CA LYS A 71 20.83 1.72 10.50
C LYS A 71 20.69 0.76 9.33
N GLU A 72 21.36 -0.38 9.43
CA GLU A 72 21.22 -1.49 8.50
C GLU A 72 19.83 -2.13 8.64
N ILE A 73 19.28 -2.65 7.53
CA ILE A 73 17.99 -3.35 7.50
C ILE A 73 18.26 -4.73 6.93
N ASP A 74 17.89 -5.78 7.65
CA ASP A 74 18.15 -7.18 7.28
C ASP A 74 17.45 -7.60 5.96
N ASN A 75 16.30 -7.00 5.67
CA ASN A 75 15.56 -7.26 4.44
C ASN A 75 15.03 -5.95 3.83
N HIS A 76 15.58 -5.58 2.68
CA HIS A 76 15.30 -4.31 2.01
C HIS A 76 13.96 -4.27 1.28
N GLU A 77 13.30 -5.41 1.07
CA GLU A 77 12.02 -5.48 0.37
C GLU A 77 11.11 -6.57 0.91
N CYS A 78 9.86 -6.19 1.14
CA CYS A 78 8.82 -7.06 1.63
C CYS A 78 7.74 -7.20 0.56
N ARG A 79 7.47 -8.43 0.12
CA ARG A 79 6.48 -8.71 -0.93
C ARG A 79 5.29 -9.46 -0.34
N VAL A 80 4.09 -8.94 -0.59
CA VAL A 80 2.82 -9.61 -0.29
C VAL A 80 1.88 -9.54 -1.48
N ASP A 81 1.01 -10.54 -1.61
CA ASP A 81 -0.07 -10.54 -2.59
C ASP A 81 -1.36 -10.00 -1.93
N VAL A 82 -2.11 -9.14 -2.62
CA VAL A 82 -3.38 -8.55 -2.14
C VAL A 82 -4.49 -8.86 -3.13
N GLY A 83 -5.66 -9.28 -2.64
CA GLY A 83 -6.83 -9.51 -3.49
C GLY A 83 -7.56 -8.23 -3.87
N ALA A 84 -8.50 -8.32 -4.79
CA ALA A 84 -9.50 -7.27 -5.00
C ALA A 84 -10.18 -6.93 -3.67
N HIS A 85 -10.36 -5.64 -3.36
CA HIS A 85 -10.86 -5.15 -2.06
C HIS A 85 -10.02 -5.49 -0.82
N GLY A 86 -8.87 -6.12 -1.00
CA GLY A 86 -7.96 -6.37 0.10
C GLY A 86 -7.25 -5.10 0.52
N TRP A 87 -6.55 -5.19 1.65
CA TRP A 87 -5.65 -4.13 2.05
C TRP A 87 -4.36 -4.71 2.59
N VAL A 88 -3.28 -3.98 2.35
CA VAL A 88 -1.99 -4.20 2.97
C VAL A 88 -1.84 -3.18 4.07
N THR A 89 -1.39 -3.60 5.25
CA THR A 89 -1.04 -2.69 6.33
C THR A 89 0.38 -2.94 6.76
N VAL A 90 1.16 -1.86 6.84
CA VAL A 90 2.52 -1.87 7.36
C VAL A 90 2.45 -1.39 8.81
N TYR A 91 2.85 -2.25 9.74
CA TYR A 91 2.90 -1.96 11.17
C TYR A 91 4.35 -1.88 11.63
N GLN A 92 4.60 -1.11 12.68
CA GLN A 92 5.89 -1.12 13.36
C GLN A 92 5.70 -1.33 14.86
N TYR A 93 6.49 -2.24 15.42
CA TYR A 93 6.60 -2.50 16.85
C TYR A 93 8.08 -2.54 17.23
N GLY A 94 8.56 -1.46 17.86
CA GLY A 94 9.99 -1.29 18.14
C GLY A 94 10.82 -1.30 16.85
N LYS A 95 11.75 -2.25 16.76
CA LYS A 95 12.63 -2.46 15.60
C LYS A 95 12.03 -3.36 14.51
N HIS A 96 10.88 -3.99 14.78
CA HIS A 96 10.24 -4.90 13.85
C HIS A 96 9.17 -4.18 13.04
N ILE A 97 9.19 -4.40 11.73
CA ILE A 97 8.19 -3.88 10.81
C ILE A 97 7.56 -5.06 10.10
N THR A 98 6.23 -5.10 10.13
CA THR A 98 5.42 -6.19 9.62
C THR A 98 4.48 -5.67 8.54
N VAL A 99 4.52 -6.30 7.36
CA VAL A 99 3.63 -6.03 6.25
C VAL A 99 2.62 -7.15 6.18
N LYS A 100 1.36 -6.87 6.50
CA LYS A 100 0.26 -7.85 6.46
C LYS A 100 -0.69 -7.54 5.32
N SER A 101 -1.01 -8.55 4.51
CA SER A 101 -2.07 -8.49 3.51
C SER A 101 -3.33 -9.18 4.02
N ARG A 102 -4.48 -8.51 3.87
CA ARG A 102 -5.80 -9.01 4.24
C ARG A 102 -6.74 -9.03 3.06
N TYR A 103 -7.65 -10.01 3.06
CA TYR A 103 -8.79 -10.03 2.16
C TYR A 103 -9.91 -9.11 2.67
N LYS A 104 -10.91 -8.87 1.81
CA LYS A 104 -12.12 -8.10 2.12
C LYS A 104 -12.85 -8.58 3.38
N ASP A 105 -12.83 -9.89 3.63
CA ASP A 105 -13.45 -10.51 4.79
C ASP A 105 -12.66 -10.34 6.10
N GLY A 106 -11.51 -9.66 6.04
CA GLY A 106 -10.64 -9.40 7.18
C GLY A 106 -9.65 -10.52 7.51
N SER A 107 -9.69 -11.65 6.78
CA SER A 107 -8.73 -12.74 6.97
C SER A 107 -7.33 -12.35 6.47
N ASP A 108 -6.31 -12.72 7.25
CA ASP A 108 -4.90 -12.53 6.88
C ASP A 108 -4.51 -13.56 5.80
N ARG A 109 -3.88 -13.11 4.72
CA ARG A 109 -3.45 -13.95 3.59
C ARG A 109 -1.96 -14.23 3.62
N MET A 110 -1.17 -13.18 3.82
CA MET A 110 0.27 -13.24 3.72
C MET A 110 0.88 -12.15 4.59
N GLU A 111 2.00 -12.49 5.21
CA GLU A 111 2.78 -11.59 6.03
C GLU A 111 4.25 -11.69 5.62
N CYS A 112 4.95 -10.57 5.68
CA CYS A 112 6.40 -10.54 5.69
C CYS A 112 6.86 -9.48 6.68
N SER A 113 8.12 -9.56 7.10
CA SER A 113 8.69 -8.61 8.04
C SER A 113 10.13 -8.27 7.69
N PHE A 114 10.57 -7.12 8.18
CA PHE A 114 11.98 -6.73 8.22
C PHE A 114 12.30 -6.11 9.57
N THR A 115 13.56 -6.23 9.98
CA THR A 115 14.06 -5.74 11.27
C THR A 115 15.09 -4.66 11.00
N ILE A 116 15.02 -3.57 11.78
CA ILE A 116 16.03 -2.53 11.81
C ILE A 116 17.20 -3.02 12.68
N VAL A 117 18.38 -3.17 12.10
CA VAL A 117 19.55 -3.83 12.72
C VAL A 117 20.52 -2.83 13.37
N GLY A 118 20.40 -1.53 13.15
CA GLY A 118 21.30 -0.53 13.74
C GLY A 118 20.79 0.11 15.04
N ASP A 119 21.70 0.37 15.99
CA ASP A 119 21.54 1.37 17.05
C ASP A 119 22.31 2.65 16.72
#